data_AF-A0A7V4PCA2-F1
#
_entry.id   AF-A0A7V4PCA2-F1
#
_cell.length_a   1.000
_cell.length_b   1.000
_cell.length_c   1.000
_cell.angle_alpha   90.00
_cell.angle_beta   90.00
_cell.angle_gamma   90.00
#
_symmetry.space_group_name_H-M   'P 1'
#
loop_
_entity.id
_entity.type
_entity.pdbx_description
1 polymer ?
#
loop_
_entity_poly.entity_id
_entity_poly.type
_entity_poly.pdbx_seq_one_letter_code
_entity_poly.pdbx_strand_id
1 'polypeptide(L)'
;DQVVEVADVIQLGARNMQNYPLLTELGRIGKPVLLKRGLSATLDELLMAAEYILKEGNEAVMLCERGIRTFEAHTRFTLPLATVPYLHAKTHLPVVVDPSHGTGHTPLVAAMARAAIAAGADGLIVEVHPNPEKALSDGYQSMNFGQFEEMMAGCRRVAAAMETKME
;
A
#
# COMPACT_ATOMS: atom_id res chain seq x y z
N ASP A 1 -4.49 -21.98 -0.34
CA ASP A 1 -5.67 -22.55 -1.03
C ASP A 1 -6.93 -21.74 -0.75
N GLN A 2 -7.49 -21.74 0.47
CA GLN A 2 -8.74 -20.99 0.77
C GLN A 2 -8.73 -19.50 0.38
N VAL A 3 -7.63 -18.78 0.64
CA VAL A 3 -7.51 -17.36 0.24
C VAL A 3 -7.56 -17.20 -1.28
N VAL A 4 -6.92 -18.12 -2.01
CA VAL A 4 -6.84 -18.08 -3.47
C VAL A 4 -8.21 -18.31 -4.10
N GLU A 5 -9.08 -19.09 -3.49
CA GLU A 5 -10.41 -19.35 -4.04
C GLU A 5 -11.33 -18.11 -4.00
N VAL A 6 -11.16 -17.24 -2.99
CA VAL A 6 -12.11 -16.14 -2.73
C VAL A 6 -11.57 -14.74 -3.00
N ALA A 7 -10.24 -14.55 -3.01
CA ALA A 7 -9.64 -13.23 -3.18
C ALA A 7 -9.30 -12.95 -4.63
N ASP A 8 -9.70 -11.79 -5.15
CA ASP A 8 -9.30 -11.33 -6.49
C ASP A 8 -7.83 -10.88 -6.53
N VAL A 9 -7.33 -10.35 -5.41
CA VAL A 9 -5.94 -9.92 -5.22
C VAL A 9 -5.37 -10.54 -3.96
N ILE A 10 -4.19 -11.15 -4.06
CA ILE A 10 -3.47 -11.70 -2.92
C ILE A 10 -2.56 -10.65 -2.32
N GLN A 11 -2.84 -10.20 -1.10
CA GLN A 11 -1.98 -9.26 -0.39
C GLN A 11 -0.87 -10.00 0.36
N LEU A 12 0.40 -9.70 0.04
CA LEU A 12 1.54 -10.11 0.84
C LEU A 12 1.93 -9.00 1.81
N GLY A 13 1.72 -9.24 3.10
CA GLY A 13 2.04 -8.28 4.16
C GLY A 13 3.55 -8.05 4.32
N ALA A 14 3.91 -6.85 4.78
CA ALA A 14 5.31 -6.38 4.91
C ALA A 14 6.25 -7.32 5.68
N ARG A 15 5.73 -8.06 6.68
CA ARG A 15 6.50 -9.04 7.46
C ARG A 15 6.98 -10.23 6.63
N ASN A 16 6.31 -10.52 5.52
CA ASN A 16 6.60 -11.62 4.62
C ASN A 16 7.22 -11.17 3.30
N MET A 17 7.59 -9.88 3.14
CA MET A 17 8.14 -9.36 1.87
C MET A 17 9.38 -10.14 1.40
N GLN A 18 10.17 -10.72 2.31
CA GLN A 18 11.34 -11.55 2.00
C GLN A 18 11.13 -13.04 2.26
N ASN A 19 9.88 -13.49 2.39
CA ASN A 19 9.57 -14.91 2.48
C ASN A 19 9.62 -15.52 1.07
N TYR A 20 10.82 -15.84 0.58
CA TYR A 20 11.04 -16.31 -0.79
C TYR A 20 10.24 -17.55 -1.19
N PRO A 21 10.09 -18.59 -0.33
CA PRO A 21 9.19 -19.70 -0.64
C PRO A 21 7.76 -19.23 -0.93
N LEU A 22 7.23 -18.30 -0.12
CA LEU A 22 5.90 -17.75 -0.34
C LEU A 22 5.83 -16.88 -1.61
N LEU A 23 6.85 -16.09 -1.90
CA LEU A 23 6.92 -15.30 -3.15
C LEU A 23 6.89 -16.20 -4.39
N THR A 24 7.65 -17.30 -4.38
CA THR A 24 7.66 -18.29 -5.46
C THR A 24 6.28 -18.88 -5.68
N GLU A 25 5.58 -19.28 -4.62
CA GLU A 25 4.22 -19.82 -4.73
C GLU A 25 3.22 -18.78 -5.25
N LEU A 26 3.32 -17.52 -4.80
CA LEU A 26 2.51 -16.42 -5.34
C LEU A 26 2.76 -16.18 -6.83
N GLY A 27 3.99 -16.42 -7.30
CA GLY A 27 4.34 -16.38 -8.70
C GLY A 27 3.68 -17.48 -9.55
N ARG A 28 3.32 -18.62 -8.94
CA ARG A 28 2.71 -19.76 -9.64
C ARG A 28 1.19 -19.78 -9.61
N ILE A 29 0.59 -19.06 -8.65
CA ILE A 29 -0.87 -19.05 -8.42
C ILE A 29 -1.63 -18.30 -9.53
N GLY A 30 -0.98 -17.39 -10.26
CA GLY A 30 -1.61 -16.65 -11.37
C GLY A 30 -2.68 -15.63 -10.96
N LYS A 31 -2.73 -15.23 -9.68
CA LYS A 31 -3.58 -14.14 -9.19
C LYS A 31 -2.77 -12.86 -8.98
N PRO A 32 -3.37 -11.67 -9.20
CA PRO A 32 -2.70 -10.42 -8.89
C PRO A 32 -2.18 -10.37 -7.45
N VAL A 33 -0.98 -9.82 -7.26
CA VAL A 33 -0.33 -9.73 -5.95
C VAL A 33 -0.11 -8.28 -5.55
N LEU A 34 -0.59 -7.90 -4.36
CA LEU A 34 -0.22 -6.64 -3.73
C LEU A 34 0.93 -6.88 -2.75
N LEU A 35 2.15 -6.49 -3.15
CA LEU A 35 3.38 -6.69 -2.38
C LEU A 35 3.67 -5.48 -1.49
N LYS A 36 3.46 -5.62 -0.17
CA LYS A 36 3.79 -4.56 0.79
C LYS A 36 5.29 -4.50 1.09
N ARG A 37 5.87 -3.31 1.00
CA ARG A 37 7.27 -3.06 1.36
C ARG A 37 7.55 -3.39 2.83
N GLY A 38 8.63 -4.10 3.08
CA GLY A 38 9.15 -4.37 4.41
C GLY A 38 9.62 -3.09 5.08
N LEU A 39 9.35 -2.93 6.38
CA LEU A 39 9.63 -1.69 7.11
C LEU A 39 11.13 -1.30 7.16
N SER A 40 12.04 -2.25 6.94
CA SER A 40 13.49 -2.00 6.89
C SER A 40 14.08 -2.17 5.50
N ALA A 41 13.25 -2.46 4.49
CA ALA A 41 13.72 -2.77 3.15
C ALA A 41 14.04 -1.51 2.36
N THR A 42 15.13 -1.54 1.60
CA THR A 42 15.42 -0.62 0.51
C THR A 42 14.45 -0.82 -0.66
N LEU A 43 14.45 0.11 -1.63
CA LEU A 43 13.64 -0.04 -2.84
C LEU A 43 14.17 -1.12 -3.77
N ASP A 44 15.49 -1.31 -3.83
CA ASP A 44 16.09 -2.40 -4.59
C ASP A 44 15.68 -3.77 -4.02
N GLU A 45 15.64 -3.93 -2.70
CA GLU A 45 15.15 -5.16 -2.06
C GLU A 45 13.65 -5.39 -2.31
N LEU A 46 12.83 -4.33 -2.37
CA LEU A 46 11.42 -4.43 -2.76
C LEU A 46 11.28 -4.92 -4.21
N LEU A 47 12.04 -4.32 -5.13
CA LEU A 47 12.03 -4.70 -6.55
C LEU A 47 12.53 -6.13 -6.75
N MET A 48 13.57 -6.55 -6.02
CA MET A 48 14.04 -7.93 -6.02
C MET A 48 12.97 -8.89 -5.50
N ALA A 49 12.21 -8.53 -4.45
CA ALA A 49 11.10 -9.36 -3.98
C ALA A 49 9.98 -9.47 -5.02
N ALA A 50 9.67 -8.39 -5.76
CA ALA A 50 8.74 -8.45 -6.88
C ALA A 50 9.24 -9.36 -8.00
N GLU A 51 10.54 -9.29 -8.34
CA GLU A 51 11.16 -10.14 -9.36
C GLU A 51 11.03 -11.64 -9.04
N TYR A 52 11.05 -12.02 -7.75
CA TYR A 52 10.80 -13.41 -7.35
C TYR A 52 9.40 -13.92 -7.72
N ILE A 53 8.41 -13.04 -7.80
CA ILE A 53 7.04 -13.36 -8.23
C ILE A 53 7.00 -13.37 -9.76
N LEU A 54 7.54 -12.32 -10.40
CA LEU A 54 7.53 -12.14 -11.85
C LEU A 54 8.22 -13.32 -12.58
N LYS A 55 9.38 -13.76 -12.08
CA LYS A 55 10.18 -14.82 -12.71
C LYS A 55 9.47 -16.18 -12.80
N GLU A 56 8.47 -16.43 -11.97
CA GLU A 56 7.68 -17.67 -12.00
C GLU A 56 6.48 -17.57 -12.96
N GLY A 57 6.27 -16.41 -13.59
CA GLY A 57 5.30 -16.20 -14.68
C GLY A 57 4.09 -15.33 -14.33
N ASN A 58 4.02 -14.76 -13.12
CA ASN A 58 2.92 -13.88 -12.72
C ASN A 58 3.32 -12.40 -12.82
N GLU A 59 2.93 -11.76 -13.93
CA GLU A 59 3.23 -10.35 -14.22
C GLU A 59 2.29 -9.37 -13.47
N ALA A 60 1.22 -9.86 -12.86
CA ALA A 60 0.20 -9.02 -12.21
C ALA A 60 0.63 -8.62 -10.78
N VAL A 61 1.70 -7.85 -10.64
CA VAL A 61 2.23 -7.40 -9.34
C VAL A 61 2.02 -5.90 -9.14
N MET A 62 1.53 -5.52 -7.97
CA MET A 62 1.44 -4.14 -7.51
C MET A 62 2.35 -3.96 -6.30
N LEU A 63 3.13 -2.88 -6.29
CA LEU A 63 3.98 -2.51 -5.16
C LEU A 63 3.17 -1.67 -4.17
N CYS A 64 3.39 -1.86 -2.87
CA CYS A 64 2.69 -1.07 -1.86
C CYS A 64 3.67 -0.44 -0.85
N GLU A 65 3.82 0.88 -0.92
CA GLU A 65 4.55 1.68 0.06
C GLU A 65 3.69 1.88 1.31
N ARG A 66 4.24 1.52 2.47
CA ARG A 66 3.51 1.44 3.74
C ARG A 66 4.33 1.91 4.94
N GLY A 67 5.35 2.71 4.66
CA GLY A 67 6.25 3.31 5.61
C GLY A 67 7.46 2.44 5.96
N ILE A 68 8.56 3.13 6.21
CA ILE A 68 9.83 2.56 6.69
C ILE A 68 10.11 2.99 8.13
N ARG A 69 10.86 2.16 8.85
CA ARG A 69 11.39 2.49 10.17
C ARG A 69 12.50 3.51 10.02
N THR A 70 12.40 4.58 10.79
CA THR A 70 13.43 5.60 10.92
C THR A 70 13.71 5.81 12.42
N PHE A 71 14.41 6.89 12.76
CA PHE A 71 14.64 7.30 14.15
C PHE A 71 13.42 8.02 14.78
N GLU A 72 12.42 8.36 13.97
CA GLU A 72 11.30 9.20 14.37
C GLU A 72 10.18 8.41 15.06
N ALA A 73 9.44 9.05 15.97
CA ALA A 73 8.45 8.40 16.83
C ALA A 73 7.04 9.01 16.82
N HIS A 74 6.82 10.16 16.17
CA HIS A 74 5.47 10.77 16.07
C HIS A 74 4.52 10.03 15.10
N THR A 75 5.04 9.05 14.37
CA THR A 75 4.29 8.11 13.52
C THR A 75 4.79 6.69 13.73
N ARG A 76 3.95 5.69 13.48
CA ARG A 76 4.32 4.26 13.50
C ARG A 76 5.47 3.96 12.54
N PHE A 77 5.46 4.55 11.35
CA PHE A 77 6.53 4.54 10.36
C PHE A 77 6.63 5.90 9.68
N THR A 78 7.78 6.22 9.09
CA THR A 78 7.87 7.37 8.19
C THR A 78 7.37 6.92 6.82
N LEU A 79 6.41 7.63 6.23
CA LEU A 79 5.86 7.31 4.90
C LEU A 79 6.59 8.11 3.80
N PRO A 80 7.57 7.53 3.08
CA PRO A 80 8.36 8.25 2.09
C PRO A 80 7.61 8.36 0.76
N LEU A 81 6.90 9.46 0.52
CA LEU A 81 6.16 9.63 -0.74
C LEU A 81 7.05 9.79 -1.98
N ALA A 82 8.32 10.16 -1.81
CA ALA A 82 9.31 10.16 -2.90
C ALA A 82 9.51 8.76 -3.51
N THR A 83 9.14 7.69 -2.80
CA THR A 83 9.14 6.33 -3.33
C THR A 83 8.28 6.18 -4.58
N VAL A 84 7.14 6.88 -4.66
CA VAL A 84 6.18 6.75 -5.77
C VAL A 84 6.82 7.15 -7.12
N PRO A 85 7.26 8.40 -7.33
CA PRO A 85 7.87 8.78 -8.60
C PRO A 85 9.20 8.05 -8.87
N TYR A 86 9.94 7.67 -7.84
CA TYR A 86 11.16 6.88 -8.01
C TYR A 86 10.86 5.49 -8.60
N LEU A 87 9.86 4.79 -8.08
CA LEU A 87 9.48 3.47 -8.57
C LEU A 87 8.92 3.55 -10.00
N HIS A 88 8.10 4.55 -10.32
CA HIS A 88 7.63 4.78 -11.69
C HIS A 88 8.77 4.98 -12.70
N ALA A 89 9.88 5.59 -12.28
CA ALA A 89 11.06 5.74 -13.14
C ALA A 89 11.90 4.45 -13.28
N LYS A 90 11.64 3.42 -12.46
CA LYS A 90 12.44 2.19 -12.36
C LYS A 90 11.70 0.94 -12.78
N THR A 91 10.37 0.95 -12.72
CA THR A 91 9.55 -0.21 -13.02
C THR A 91 8.23 0.22 -13.67
N HIS A 92 7.62 -0.72 -14.37
CA HIS A 92 6.31 -0.61 -14.98
C HIS A 92 5.18 -1.04 -14.01
N LEU A 93 5.53 -1.59 -12.84
CA LEU A 93 4.55 -2.08 -11.87
C LEU A 93 3.79 -0.91 -11.21
N PRO A 94 2.47 -1.02 -10.99
CA PRO A 94 1.70 -0.01 -10.27
C PRO A 94 2.18 0.15 -8.81
N VAL A 95 2.07 1.37 -8.29
CA VAL A 95 2.49 1.75 -6.94
C VAL A 95 1.28 2.24 -6.13
N VAL A 96 0.89 1.42 -5.16
CA VAL A 96 -0.15 1.70 -4.16
C VAL A 96 0.47 2.29 -2.90
N VAL A 97 -0.23 3.19 -2.22
CA VAL A 97 0.20 3.72 -0.92
C VAL A 97 -0.79 3.35 0.19
N ASP A 98 -0.24 2.93 1.34
CA ASP A 98 -0.98 2.62 2.57
C ASP A 98 -0.77 3.74 3.62
N PRO A 99 -1.61 4.80 3.62
CA PRO A 99 -1.49 5.88 4.61
C PRO A 99 -1.92 5.46 6.02
N SER A 100 -2.78 4.44 6.15
CA SER A 100 -3.24 3.92 7.45
C SER A 100 -2.08 3.31 8.23
N HIS A 101 -1.46 2.25 7.72
CA HIS A 101 -0.31 1.62 8.36
C HIS A 101 0.95 2.46 8.25
N GLY A 102 1.09 3.23 7.16
CA GLY A 102 2.23 4.10 6.92
C GLY A 102 2.43 5.12 8.02
N THR A 103 1.33 5.70 8.52
CA THR A 103 1.38 6.65 9.64
C THR A 103 1.05 5.98 10.97
N GLY A 104 0.06 5.09 11.00
CA GLY A 104 -0.50 4.52 12.22
C GLY A 104 -1.38 5.47 13.02
N HIS A 105 -1.78 6.62 12.46
CA HIS A 105 -2.61 7.63 13.16
C HIS A 105 -3.75 8.12 12.26
N THR A 106 -5.01 7.84 12.62
CA THR A 106 -6.19 8.26 11.86
C THR A 106 -6.19 9.74 11.42
N PRO A 107 -5.79 10.73 12.26
CA PRO A 107 -5.75 12.14 11.85
C PRO A 107 -4.81 12.45 10.67
N LEU A 108 -3.80 11.62 10.42
CA LEU A 108 -2.82 11.83 9.34
C LEU A 108 -3.24 11.16 8.04
N VAL A 109 -4.14 10.17 8.08
CA VAL A 109 -4.50 9.32 6.94
C VAL A 109 -5.02 10.15 5.76
N ALA A 110 -5.96 11.07 5.99
CA ALA A 110 -6.55 11.85 4.91
C ALA A 110 -5.59 12.85 4.26
N ALA A 111 -4.62 13.39 5.02
CA ALA A 111 -3.59 14.26 4.48
C ALA A 111 -2.60 13.45 3.64
N MET A 112 -2.16 12.30 4.14
CA MET A 112 -1.21 11.42 3.44
C MET A 112 -1.82 10.75 2.20
N ALA A 113 -3.11 10.40 2.22
CA ALA A 113 -3.83 9.90 1.05
C ALA A 113 -3.81 10.91 -0.11
N ARG A 114 -4.16 12.17 0.18
CA ARG A 114 -4.09 13.26 -0.81
C ARG A 114 -2.68 13.51 -1.31
N ALA A 115 -1.70 13.49 -0.40
CA ALA A 115 -0.30 13.68 -0.76
C ALA A 115 0.22 12.52 -1.64
N ALA A 116 -0.20 11.29 -1.39
CA ALA A 116 0.14 10.13 -2.21
C ALA A 116 -0.43 10.26 -3.62
N ILE A 117 -1.68 10.69 -3.77
CA ILE A 117 -2.28 10.98 -5.10
C ILE A 117 -1.49 12.09 -5.81
N ALA A 118 -1.18 13.18 -5.10
CA ALA A 118 -0.38 14.27 -5.67
C ALA A 118 1.04 13.82 -6.07
N ALA A 119 1.61 12.84 -5.37
CA ALA A 119 2.89 12.23 -5.71
C ALA A 119 2.81 11.24 -6.89
N GLY A 120 1.60 10.95 -7.38
CA GLY A 120 1.35 10.09 -8.53
C GLY A 120 0.98 8.65 -8.20
N ALA A 121 0.55 8.31 -6.97
CA ALA A 121 0.23 6.93 -6.63
C ALA A 121 -0.92 6.37 -7.50
N ASP A 122 -0.77 5.13 -7.97
CA ASP A 122 -1.75 4.44 -8.82
C ASP A 122 -2.95 3.92 -8.03
N GLY A 123 -2.83 3.86 -6.70
CA GLY A 123 -3.91 3.45 -5.82
C GLY A 123 -3.63 3.75 -4.35
N LEU A 124 -4.67 3.61 -3.55
CA LEU A 124 -4.61 3.71 -2.09
C LEU A 124 -5.19 2.45 -1.46
N ILE A 125 -4.63 2.04 -0.33
CA ILE A 125 -5.23 1.06 0.56
C ILE A 125 -5.45 1.70 1.93
N VAL A 126 -6.70 1.74 2.38
CA VAL A 126 -7.11 2.50 3.58
C VAL A 126 -7.97 1.62 4.47
N GLU A 127 -7.71 1.64 5.78
CA GLU A 127 -8.51 0.91 6.76
C GLU A 127 -9.69 1.75 7.24
N VAL A 128 -10.88 1.14 7.21
CA VAL A 128 -12.14 1.78 7.59
C VAL A 128 -12.90 0.84 8.52
N HIS A 129 -13.44 1.38 9.61
CA HIS A 129 -14.25 0.64 10.57
C HIS A 129 -15.43 1.50 11.03
N PRO A 130 -16.66 0.94 11.16
CA PRO A 130 -17.84 1.73 11.58
C PRO A 130 -17.69 2.36 12.97
N ASN A 131 -16.91 1.74 13.84
CA ASN A 131 -16.61 2.24 15.18
C ASN A 131 -15.15 1.97 15.56
N PRO A 132 -14.18 2.81 15.13
CA PRO A 132 -12.75 2.53 15.29
C PRO A 132 -12.32 2.27 16.75
N GLU A 133 -12.98 2.90 17.73
CA GLU A 133 -12.69 2.71 19.16
C GLU A 133 -12.98 1.29 19.66
N LYS A 134 -13.86 0.56 18.96
CA LYS A 134 -14.23 -0.84 19.28
C LYS A 134 -13.62 -1.86 18.31
N ALA A 135 -12.71 -1.44 17.43
CA ALA A 135 -12.08 -2.37 16.50
C ALA A 135 -11.21 -3.39 17.27
N LEU A 136 -11.28 -4.65 16.87
CA LEU A 136 -10.48 -5.73 17.47
C LEU A 136 -9.00 -5.63 17.10
N SER A 137 -8.68 -4.90 16.04
CA SER A 137 -7.33 -4.67 15.54
C SER A 137 -7.26 -3.30 14.89
N ASP A 138 -6.11 -2.63 15.02
CA ASP A 138 -5.75 -1.42 14.27
C ASP A 138 -6.81 -0.28 14.31
N GLY A 139 -7.56 -0.15 15.41
CA GLY A 139 -8.57 0.90 15.57
C GLY A 139 -8.01 2.33 15.52
N TYR A 140 -6.78 2.53 15.98
CA TYR A 140 -6.13 3.84 16.07
C TYR A 140 -5.71 4.45 14.71
N GLN A 141 -5.66 3.62 13.67
CA GLN A 141 -5.33 4.00 12.29
C GLN A 141 -6.50 3.78 11.31
N SER A 142 -7.64 3.30 11.82
CA SER A 142 -8.87 3.08 11.07
C SER A 142 -9.71 4.36 11.04
N MET A 143 -10.20 4.71 9.85
CA MET A 143 -11.15 5.81 9.67
C MET A 143 -12.58 5.31 9.95
N ASN A 144 -13.46 6.20 10.44
CA ASN A 144 -14.89 5.92 10.38
C ASN A 144 -15.46 6.28 8.99
N PHE A 145 -16.74 5.95 8.75
CA PHE A 145 -17.37 6.17 7.45
C PHE A 145 -17.39 7.63 7.01
N GLY A 146 -17.75 8.56 7.91
CA GLY A 146 -17.77 9.99 7.58
C GLY A 146 -16.38 10.54 7.27
N GLN A 147 -15.36 10.12 8.02
CA GLN A 147 -13.97 10.47 7.74
C GLN A 147 -13.51 9.94 6.38
N PHE A 148 -13.89 8.69 6.04
CA PHE A 148 -13.55 8.09 4.75
C PHE A 148 -14.22 8.83 3.58
N GLU A 149 -15.50 9.17 3.70
CA GLU A 149 -16.22 9.97 2.70
C GLU A 149 -15.54 11.33 2.47
N GLU A 150 -15.17 12.03 3.56
CA GLU A 150 -14.47 13.30 3.49
C GLU A 150 -13.09 13.17 2.83
N MET A 151 -12.33 12.13 3.18
CA MET A 151 -11.04 11.83 2.56
C MET A 151 -11.21 11.60 1.05
N MET A 152 -12.17 10.77 0.64
CA MET A 152 -12.42 10.48 -0.78
C MET A 152 -12.81 11.73 -1.55
N ALA A 153 -13.65 12.60 -0.98
CA ALA A 153 -13.97 13.89 -1.58
C ALA A 153 -12.72 14.78 -1.75
N GLY A 154 -11.83 14.80 -0.77
CA GLY A 154 -10.55 15.50 -0.85
C GLY A 154 -9.61 14.91 -1.91
N CYS A 155 -9.52 13.59 -1.97
CA CYS A 155 -8.72 12.85 -2.94
C CYS A 155 -9.16 13.12 -4.38
N ARG A 156 -10.47 13.08 -4.66
CA ARG A 156 -11.01 13.40 -6.00
C ARG A 156 -10.67 14.81 -6.46
N ARG A 157 -10.67 15.80 -5.55
CA ARG A 157 -10.26 17.18 -5.89
C ARG A 157 -8.78 17.26 -6.27
N VAL A 158 -7.92 16.54 -5.56
CA VAL A 158 -6.48 16.49 -5.88
C VAL A 158 -6.26 15.75 -7.19
N ALA A 159 -6.90 14.61 -7.42
CA ALA A 159 -6.79 13.85 -8.66
C ALA A 159 -7.22 14.69 -9.88
N ALA A 160 -8.35 15.39 -9.78
CA ALA A 160 -8.82 16.29 -10.83
C ALA A 160 -7.81 17.42 -11.14
N ALA A 161 -7.17 17.99 -10.11
CA ALA A 161 -6.13 19.02 -10.29
C ALA A 161 -4.83 18.44 -10.89
N MET A 162 -4.59 17.14 -10.72
CA MET A 162 -3.47 16.43 -11.31
C MET A 162 -3.77 15.82 -12.69
N GLU A 163 -4.97 16.05 -13.24
CA GLU A 163 -5.45 15.44 -14.48
C GLU A 163 -5.45 13.90 -14.45
N THR A 164 -5.52 13.32 -13.24
CA THR A 164 -5.63 11.87 -13.03
C THR A 164 -7.08 11.48 -12.77
N LYS A 165 -7.48 10.33 -13.29
CA LYS A 165 -8.80 9.77 -13.03
C LYS A 165 -8.77 9.00 -11.70
N MET A 166 -9.76 9.27 -10.87
CA MET A 166 -10.05 8.48 -9.67
C MET A 166 -11.42 7.85 -9.88
N GLU A 167 -11.43 6.58 -10.27
CA GLU A 167 -12.63 5.77 -10.53
C GLU A 167 -13.24 5.21 -9.23
#